data_AF-W1VSC6-F1
#
_entry.id   AF-W1VSC6-F1
#
_cell.length_a   1.000
_cell.length_b   1.000
_cell.length_c   1.000
_cell.angle_alpha   90.00
_cell.angle_beta   90.00
_cell.angle_gamma   90.00
#
_symmetry.space_group_name_H-M   'P 1'
#
loop_
_entity.id
_entity.type
_entity.pdbx_description
1 polymer ?
#
loop_
_entity_poly.entity_id
_entity_poly.type
_entity_poly.pdbx_seq_one_letter_code
_entity_poly.pdbx_strand_id
1 'polypeptide(L)'
;VRGPITFKAGSVPDYVVVRANGDPLYTLVNPVDDAAMGITHVLRGEDLLSSTPRQVVLYRALMAIGRASVMPQFGHLPYVMGEGNKKLSKRDPESNLLIHRHRGMIPEGLLNYLALLGWSLSKDQDVFSPEQLVAAFDVHDVNPNPARFDPKKCEAINAEHVRLLEAEDFRNRLVPYLADVYPDPADPDWQAHPLVSAASFGELSAREQEVLT
;
A
#
# COMPACT_ATOMS: atom_id res chain seq x y z
N VAL A 1 -15.92 -7.38 0.71
CA VAL A 1 -15.84 -6.14 1.53
C VAL A 1 -17.19 -5.44 1.72
N ARG A 2 -17.70 -4.65 0.76
CA ARG A 2 -18.89 -3.78 0.99
C ARG A 2 -20.26 -4.48 1.00
N GLY A 3 -20.31 -5.77 0.70
CA GLY A 3 -21.57 -6.51 0.54
C GLY A 3 -22.35 -6.12 -0.73
N PRO A 4 -23.63 -6.50 -0.83
CA PRO A 4 -24.46 -6.21 -1.99
C PRO A 4 -24.72 -4.71 -2.16
N ILE A 5 -24.39 -4.17 -3.34
CA ILE A 5 -24.67 -2.79 -3.73
C ILE A 5 -25.49 -2.80 -5.02
N THR A 6 -26.60 -2.06 -5.04
CA THR A 6 -27.46 -1.94 -6.22
C THR A 6 -27.51 -0.50 -6.69
N PHE A 7 -27.21 -0.29 -7.98
CA PHE A 7 -27.43 0.96 -8.69
C PHE A 7 -28.71 0.85 -9.52
N LYS A 8 -29.64 1.79 -9.36
CA LYS A 8 -30.94 1.75 -10.05
C LYS A 8 -30.77 1.91 -11.55
N ALA A 9 -31.63 1.25 -12.34
CA ALA A 9 -31.71 1.52 -13.77
C ALA A 9 -31.94 3.03 -14.02
N GLY A 10 -31.24 3.58 -15.02
CA GLY A 10 -31.27 5.03 -15.31
C GLY A 10 -30.44 5.93 -14.39
N SER A 11 -29.83 5.41 -13.31
CA SER A 11 -28.96 6.21 -12.42
C SER A 11 -27.55 6.45 -12.97
N VAL A 12 -27.16 5.73 -14.01
CA VAL A 12 -25.86 5.86 -14.66
C VAL A 12 -26.10 6.56 -16.00
N PRO A 13 -25.81 7.87 -16.11
CA PRO A 13 -25.92 8.56 -17.38
C PRO A 13 -24.83 8.09 -18.34
N ASP A 14 -25.04 8.38 -19.63
CA ASP A 14 -23.98 8.26 -20.62
C ASP A 14 -22.76 9.08 -20.18
N TYR A 15 -21.59 8.45 -20.26
CA TYR A 15 -20.35 9.03 -19.77
C TYR A 15 -19.31 9.05 -20.87
N VAL A 16 -18.43 10.05 -20.79
CA VAL A 16 -17.33 10.21 -21.74
C VAL A 16 -16.32 9.08 -21.53
N VAL A 17 -15.95 8.42 -22.62
CA VAL A 17 -14.91 7.38 -22.67
C VAL A 17 -13.65 7.84 -23.39
N VAL A 18 -13.78 8.80 -24.31
CA VAL A 18 -12.69 9.42 -25.07
C VAL A 18 -12.98 10.92 -25.16
N ARG A 19 -11.96 11.76 -24.95
CA ARG A 19 -12.05 13.22 -25.10
C ARG A 19 -12.14 13.61 -26.58
N ALA A 20 -12.58 14.84 -26.85
CA ALA A 20 -12.66 15.36 -28.23
C ALA A 20 -11.31 15.38 -28.96
N ASN A 21 -10.20 15.44 -28.23
CA ASN A 21 -8.84 15.36 -28.78
C ASN A 21 -8.36 13.93 -29.07
N GLY A 22 -9.19 12.90 -28.86
CA GLY A 22 -8.86 11.49 -29.08
C GLY A 22 -8.25 10.77 -27.88
N ASP A 23 -7.97 11.47 -26.77
CA ASP A 23 -7.38 10.82 -25.60
C ASP A 23 -8.41 9.96 -24.86
N PRO A 24 -8.13 8.67 -24.62
CA PRO A 24 -9.01 7.82 -23.86
C PRO A 24 -8.97 8.17 -22.36
N LEU A 25 -10.09 8.00 -21.67
CA LEU A 25 -10.23 8.30 -20.24
C LEU A 25 -10.13 7.02 -19.39
N TYR A 26 -9.92 7.19 -18.08
CA TYR A 26 -9.95 6.10 -17.09
C TYR A 26 -11.18 5.20 -17.20
N THR A 27 -12.34 5.81 -17.50
CA THR A 27 -13.62 5.13 -17.72
C THR A 27 -13.61 4.14 -18.89
N LEU A 28 -12.65 4.26 -19.81
CA LEU A 28 -12.40 3.34 -20.90
C LEU A 28 -11.18 2.45 -20.63
N VAL A 29 -10.02 3.06 -20.41
CA VAL A 29 -8.75 2.33 -20.41
C VAL A 29 -8.68 1.29 -19.29
N ASN A 30 -9.12 1.62 -18.08
CA ASN A 30 -8.96 0.70 -16.96
C ASN A 30 -9.79 -0.59 -17.13
N PRO A 31 -11.11 -0.55 -17.43
CA PRO A 31 -11.86 -1.79 -17.66
C PRO A 31 -11.45 -2.55 -18.93
N VAL A 32 -10.98 -1.84 -19.97
CA VAL A 32 -10.48 -2.47 -21.20
C VAL A 32 -9.19 -3.23 -20.92
N ASP A 33 -8.25 -2.63 -20.19
CA ASP A 33 -7.00 -3.28 -19.79
C ASP A 33 -7.30 -4.44 -18.84
N ASP A 34 -8.16 -4.25 -17.83
CA ASP A 34 -8.56 -5.33 -16.92
C ASP A 34 -9.17 -6.52 -17.67
N ALA A 35 -10.00 -6.27 -18.70
CA ALA A 35 -10.56 -7.32 -19.56
C ALA A 35 -9.48 -8.00 -20.41
N ALA A 36 -8.60 -7.23 -21.05
CA ALA A 36 -7.52 -7.74 -21.89
C ALA A 36 -6.49 -8.56 -21.10
N MET A 37 -6.25 -8.19 -19.85
CA MET A 37 -5.34 -8.88 -18.92
C MET A 37 -5.99 -10.05 -18.18
N GLY A 38 -7.29 -10.30 -18.39
CA GLY A 38 -8.00 -11.42 -17.75
C GLY A 38 -8.17 -11.26 -16.24
N ILE A 39 -8.31 -10.03 -15.74
CA ILE A 39 -8.48 -9.75 -14.32
C ILE A 39 -9.78 -10.37 -13.79
N THR A 40 -9.66 -11.14 -12.70
CA THR A 40 -10.79 -11.84 -12.06
C THR A 40 -11.30 -11.14 -10.80
N HIS A 41 -10.44 -10.42 -10.09
CA HIS A 41 -10.75 -9.70 -8.86
C HIS A 41 -10.12 -8.31 -8.90
N VAL A 42 -10.93 -7.27 -8.79
CA VAL A 42 -10.50 -5.87 -8.71
C VAL A 42 -10.57 -5.45 -7.24
N LEU A 43 -9.42 -5.39 -6.58
CA LEU A 43 -9.28 -4.92 -5.20
C LEU A 43 -8.71 -3.50 -5.19
N ARG A 44 -9.49 -2.52 -4.73
CA ARG A 44 -9.12 -1.10 -4.79
C ARG A 44 -9.80 -0.26 -3.72
N GLY A 45 -9.33 0.96 -3.50
CA GLY A 45 -9.94 1.89 -2.53
C GLY A 45 -11.41 2.20 -2.82
N GLU A 46 -12.20 2.42 -1.76
CA GLU A 46 -13.62 2.76 -1.86
C GLU A 46 -13.90 4.10 -2.57
N ASP A 47 -12.94 5.01 -2.68
CA ASP A 47 -13.08 6.23 -3.49
C ASP A 47 -13.48 5.92 -4.94
N LEU A 48 -13.09 4.75 -5.45
CA LEU A 48 -13.42 4.31 -6.80
C LEU A 48 -14.76 3.56 -6.89
N LEU A 49 -15.48 3.34 -5.78
CA LEU A 49 -16.74 2.59 -5.74
C LEU A 49 -17.79 3.17 -6.69
N SER A 50 -17.92 4.50 -6.71
CA SER A 50 -18.88 5.21 -7.57
C SER A 50 -18.61 5.06 -9.07
N SER A 51 -17.41 4.60 -9.47
CA SER A 51 -17.07 4.32 -10.87
C SER A 51 -17.51 2.92 -11.31
N THR A 52 -17.64 1.97 -10.38
CA THR A 52 -17.99 0.57 -10.62
C THR A 52 -19.22 0.37 -11.52
N PRO A 53 -20.37 1.06 -11.35
CA PRO A 53 -21.51 0.84 -12.23
C PRO A 53 -21.22 1.19 -13.70
N ARG A 54 -20.34 2.17 -13.98
CA ARG A 54 -19.88 2.48 -15.34
C ARG A 54 -19.04 1.34 -15.89
N GLN A 55 -18.11 0.83 -15.09
CA GLN A 55 -17.24 -0.29 -15.47
C GLN A 55 -18.03 -1.57 -15.73
N VAL A 56 -19.05 -1.87 -14.93
CA VAL A 56 -19.94 -3.04 -15.13
C VAL A 56 -20.66 -2.95 -16.48
N VAL A 57 -21.15 -1.77 -16.86
CA VAL A 57 -21.78 -1.57 -18.19
C VAL A 57 -20.76 -1.77 -19.31
N LEU A 58 -19.56 -1.22 -19.18
CA LEU A 58 -18.50 -1.40 -20.18
C LEU A 58 -18.07 -2.87 -20.30
N TYR A 59 -17.89 -3.59 -19.20
CA TYR A 59 -17.60 -5.01 -19.21
C TYR A 59 -18.67 -5.82 -19.93
N ARG A 60 -19.97 -5.54 -19.68
CA ARG A 60 -21.07 -6.20 -20.42
C ARG A 60 -20.96 -5.96 -21.93
N ALA A 61 -20.60 -4.75 -22.35
CA ALA A 61 -20.38 -4.45 -23.76
C ALA A 61 -19.17 -5.21 -24.32
N LEU A 62 -18.05 -5.23 -23.59
CA LEU A 62 -16.84 -5.98 -23.97
C LEU A 62 -17.12 -7.49 -24.09
N MET A 63 -17.89 -8.06 -23.16
CA MET A 63 -18.31 -9.46 -23.22
C MET A 63 -19.19 -9.73 -24.45
N ALA A 64 -20.13 -8.84 -24.76
CA ALA A 64 -21.02 -8.99 -25.91
C ALA A 64 -20.26 -9.00 -27.26
N ILE A 65 -19.12 -8.32 -27.34
CA ILE A 65 -18.24 -8.30 -28.54
C ILE A 65 -17.07 -9.29 -28.45
N GLY A 66 -17.08 -10.20 -27.46
CA GLY A 66 -16.04 -11.23 -27.31
C GLY A 66 -14.67 -10.70 -26.89
N ARG A 67 -14.60 -9.51 -26.26
CA ARG A 67 -13.38 -8.88 -25.75
C ARG A 67 -13.16 -9.04 -24.25
N ALA A 68 -14.13 -9.61 -23.54
CA ALA A 68 -14.00 -10.03 -22.15
C ALA A 68 -14.64 -11.40 -21.97
N SER A 69 -14.02 -12.27 -21.18
CA SER A 69 -14.53 -13.62 -20.88
C SER A 69 -15.24 -13.71 -19.53
N VAL A 70 -14.92 -12.82 -18.59
CA VAL A 70 -15.45 -12.81 -17.22
C VAL A 70 -15.71 -11.39 -16.74
N MET A 71 -16.74 -11.22 -15.91
CA MET A 71 -16.95 -10.01 -15.11
C MET A 71 -16.13 -10.16 -13.82
N PRO A 72 -15.18 -9.26 -13.52
CA PRO A 72 -14.41 -9.36 -12.30
C PRO A 72 -15.30 -9.19 -11.06
N GLN A 73 -14.89 -9.81 -9.96
CA GLN A 73 -15.43 -9.50 -8.64
C GLN A 73 -14.79 -8.21 -8.13
N PHE A 74 -15.58 -7.35 -7.48
CA PHE A 74 -15.10 -6.06 -6.99
C PHE A 74 -15.00 -6.04 -5.46
N GLY A 75 -13.78 -5.84 -4.95
CA GLY A 75 -13.51 -5.61 -3.52
C GLY A 75 -13.09 -4.16 -3.27
N HIS A 76 -13.96 -3.37 -2.65
CA HIS A 76 -13.66 -1.98 -2.29
C HIS A 76 -13.14 -1.88 -0.85
N LEU A 77 -11.85 -1.60 -0.72
CA LEU A 77 -11.10 -1.52 0.53
C LEU A 77 -11.44 -0.22 1.30
N PRO A 78 -11.40 -0.25 2.64
CA PRO A 78 -11.75 0.90 3.47
C PRO A 78 -10.83 2.10 3.24
N TYR A 79 -11.32 3.29 3.58
CA TYR A 79 -10.47 4.47 3.63
C TYR A 79 -9.41 4.35 4.71
N VAL A 80 -8.20 4.82 4.40
CA VAL A 80 -7.20 5.14 5.41
C VAL A 80 -7.39 6.59 5.84
N MET A 81 -7.68 6.76 7.13
CA MET A 81 -7.89 8.05 7.79
C MET A 81 -6.56 8.50 8.41
N GLY A 82 -6.25 9.79 8.27
CA GLY A 82 -5.12 10.41 8.96
C GLY A 82 -5.52 10.90 10.35
N GLU A 83 -4.96 12.03 10.77
CA GLU A 83 -5.33 12.68 12.03
C GLU A 83 -6.79 13.20 12.01
N GLY A 84 -7.53 12.95 13.10
CA GLY A 84 -8.93 13.35 13.22
C GLY A 84 -9.88 12.58 12.29
N ASN A 85 -10.78 13.27 11.60
CA ASN A 85 -11.77 12.63 10.69
C ASN A 85 -11.45 12.85 9.21
N LYS A 86 -10.22 13.26 8.86
CA LYS A 86 -9.82 13.49 7.48
C LYS A 86 -9.19 12.24 6.88
N LYS A 87 -9.43 12.02 5.58
CA LYS A 87 -8.73 11.00 4.79
C LYS A 87 -7.24 11.35 4.78
N LEU A 88 -6.38 10.34 4.90
CA LEU A 88 -4.95 10.52 4.69
C LEU A 88 -4.73 10.97 3.25
N SER A 89 -4.19 12.17 3.06
CA SER A 89 -4.01 12.79 1.76
C SER A 89 -2.57 12.65 1.31
N LYS A 90 -2.34 12.68 -0.02
CA LYS A 90 -0.99 12.71 -0.61
C LYS A 90 -0.16 13.94 -0.20
N ARG A 91 -0.81 14.95 0.41
CA ARG A 91 -0.15 16.16 0.92
C ARG A 91 0.35 15.98 2.35
N ASP A 92 -0.18 14.98 3.06
CA ASP A 92 0.27 14.65 4.41
C ASP A 92 1.58 13.86 4.30
N PRO A 93 2.69 14.31 4.91
CA PRO A 93 3.98 13.62 4.83
C PRO A 93 3.88 12.14 5.21
N GLU A 94 3.05 11.81 6.21
CA GLU A 94 2.82 10.44 6.68
C GLU A 94 2.27 9.49 5.61
N SER A 95 1.70 10.01 4.53
CA SER A 95 1.26 9.20 3.38
C SER A 95 2.40 8.72 2.48
N ASN A 96 3.60 9.29 2.61
CA ASN A 96 4.76 8.95 1.81
C ASN A 96 5.54 7.79 2.45
N LEU A 97 5.48 6.61 1.85
CA LEU A 97 6.23 5.42 2.29
C LEU A 97 7.74 5.67 2.42
N LEU A 98 8.31 6.55 1.59
CA LEU A 98 9.74 6.85 1.63
C LEU A 98 10.15 7.61 2.89
N ILE A 99 9.25 8.40 3.49
CA ILE A 99 9.53 9.07 4.77
C ILE A 99 9.68 8.04 5.89
N HIS A 100 8.85 7.00 5.88
CA HIS A 100 8.95 5.91 6.86
C HIS A 100 10.27 5.15 6.73
N ARG A 101 10.73 4.90 5.50
CA ARG A 101 12.06 4.32 5.23
C ARG A 101 13.19 5.23 5.73
N HIS A 102 13.14 6.53 5.40
CA HIS A 102 14.11 7.52 5.88
C HIS A 102 14.16 7.58 7.42
N ARG A 103 13.03 7.35 8.10
CA ARG A 103 12.94 7.28 9.57
C ARG A 103 13.35 5.92 10.18
N GLY A 104 13.85 4.99 9.38
CA GLY A 104 14.37 3.70 9.87
C GLY A 104 13.33 2.59 10.00
N MET A 105 12.15 2.73 9.38
CA MET A 105 11.19 1.62 9.29
C MET A 105 11.73 0.54 8.35
N ILE A 106 11.68 -0.71 8.80
CA ILE A 106 12.08 -1.88 8.01
C ILE A 106 10.88 -2.44 7.23
N PRO A 107 11.10 -3.15 6.11
CA PRO A 107 10.02 -3.67 5.27
C PRO A 107 9.00 -4.51 6.04
N GLU A 108 9.47 -5.37 6.96
CA GLU A 108 8.64 -6.28 7.74
C GLU A 108 7.68 -5.52 8.66
N GLY A 109 8.20 -4.51 9.38
CA GLY A 109 7.42 -3.64 10.24
C GLY A 109 6.34 -2.87 9.49
N LEU A 110 6.72 -2.27 8.36
CA LEU A 110 5.80 -1.46 7.56
C LEU A 110 4.75 -2.32 6.84
N LEU A 111 5.13 -3.48 6.29
CA LEU A 111 4.19 -4.42 5.66
C LEU A 111 3.18 -4.95 6.66
N ASN A 112 3.64 -5.37 7.85
CA ASN A 112 2.75 -5.82 8.92
C ASN A 112 1.78 -4.70 9.30
N TYR A 113 2.26 -3.48 9.53
CA TYR A 113 1.40 -2.37 9.92
C TYR A 113 0.36 -2.03 8.84
N LEU A 114 0.77 -1.96 7.57
CA LEU A 114 -0.13 -1.68 6.45
C LEU A 114 -1.20 -2.77 6.28
N ALA A 115 -0.85 -4.04 6.52
CA ALA A 115 -1.82 -5.14 6.49
C ALA A 115 -2.90 -4.99 7.58
N LEU A 116 -2.60 -4.32 8.70
CA LEU A 116 -3.58 -4.05 9.75
C LEU A 116 -4.58 -2.93 9.39
N LEU A 117 -4.36 -2.20 8.29
CA LEU A 117 -5.26 -1.14 7.82
C LEU A 117 -6.48 -1.72 7.10
N GLY A 118 -7.36 -2.38 7.85
CA GLY A 118 -8.61 -2.96 7.36
C GLY A 118 -8.63 -4.49 7.39
N TRP A 119 -7.60 -5.15 7.91
CA TRP A 119 -7.55 -6.59 8.12
C TRP A 119 -6.80 -6.89 9.43
N SER A 120 -6.92 -8.12 9.96
CA SER A 120 -6.17 -8.56 11.14
C SER A 120 -5.94 -10.06 11.06
N LEU A 121 -4.75 -10.54 11.44
CA LEU A 121 -4.45 -11.97 11.48
C LEU A 121 -5.29 -12.69 12.55
N SER A 122 -5.39 -12.10 13.74
CA SER A 122 -6.29 -12.56 14.80
C SER A 122 -6.62 -11.39 15.74
N LYS A 123 -7.49 -11.64 16.74
CA LYS A 123 -7.88 -10.61 17.71
C LYS A 123 -6.74 -10.14 18.62
N ASP A 124 -5.76 -11.02 18.86
CA ASP A 124 -4.75 -10.83 19.90
C ASP A 124 -3.31 -10.83 19.33
N GLN A 125 -3.16 -10.95 18.01
CA GLN A 125 -1.85 -10.99 17.35
C GLN A 125 -1.74 -9.93 16.26
N ASP A 126 -1.05 -8.84 16.61
CA ASP A 126 -0.73 -7.75 15.69
C ASP A 126 0.65 -7.89 15.04
N VAL A 127 1.53 -8.77 15.54
CA VAL A 127 2.87 -9.00 14.98
C VAL A 127 2.89 -10.33 14.22
N PHE A 128 3.20 -10.27 12.93
CA PHE A 128 3.24 -11.43 12.03
C PHE A 128 4.17 -11.20 10.84
N SER A 129 4.68 -12.30 10.28
CA SER A 129 5.56 -12.28 9.11
C SER A 129 4.77 -12.14 7.79
N PRO A 130 5.44 -11.75 6.68
CA PRO A 130 4.83 -11.77 5.35
C PRO A 130 4.30 -13.15 4.95
N GLU A 131 4.96 -14.24 5.35
CA GLU A 131 4.52 -15.61 5.07
C GLU A 131 3.23 -15.94 5.81
N GLN A 132 3.10 -15.51 7.08
CA GLN A 132 1.87 -15.64 7.85
C GLN A 132 0.73 -14.83 7.22
N LEU A 133 1.02 -13.61 6.74
CA LEU A 133 0.04 -12.81 6.00
C LEU A 133 -0.43 -13.54 4.74
N VAL A 134 0.48 -14.05 3.91
CA VAL A 134 0.13 -14.78 2.68
C VAL A 134 -0.69 -16.03 2.98
N ALA A 135 -0.35 -16.76 4.05
CA ALA A 135 -1.06 -17.97 4.44
C ALA A 135 -2.47 -17.73 4.99
N ALA A 136 -2.72 -16.57 5.59
CA ALA A 136 -3.96 -16.27 6.31
C ALA A 136 -4.86 -15.25 5.63
N PHE A 137 -4.36 -14.45 4.68
CA PHE A 137 -5.13 -13.37 4.08
C PHE A 137 -6.28 -13.91 3.23
N ASP A 138 -7.50 -13.50 3.58
CA ASP A 138 -8.68 -13.61 2.74
C ASP A 138 -9.37 -12.24 2.67
N VAL A 139 -9.74 -11.82 1.46
CA VAL A 139 -10.45 -10.57 1.21
C VAL A 139 -11.85 -10.52 1.86
N HIS A 140 -12.43 -11.68 2.17
CA HIS A 140 -13.69 -11.77 2.91
C HIS A 140 -13.56 -11.28 4.36
N ASP A 141 -12.36 -11.37 4.94
CA ASP A 141 -12.07 -10.94 6.31
C ASP A 141 -11.68 -9.45 6.40
N VAL A 142 -11.62 -8.75 5.27
CA VAL A 142 -11.35 -7.31 5.24
C VAL A 142 -12.53 -6.54 5.81
N ASN A 143 -12.27 -5.78 6.88
CA ASN A 143 -13.24 -4.94 7.55
C ASN A 143 -13.62 -3.73 6.65
N PRO A 144 -14.92 -3.50 6.41
CA PRO A 144 -15.37 -2.35 5.63
C PRO A 144 -15.12 -0.98 6.31
N ASN A 145 -14.96 -0.92 7.63
CA ASN A 145 -14.87 0.35 8.34
C ASN A 145 -13.55 1.08 8.03
N PRO A 146 -13.55 2.42 7.94
CA PRO A 146 -12.33 3.19 7.76
C PRO A 146 -11.26 2.82 8.79
N ALA A 147 -10.06 2.54 8.31
CA ALA A 147 -8.90 2.28 9.15
C ALA A 147 -8.18 3.60 9.45
N ARG A 148 -7.65 3.75 10.66
CA ARG A 148 -6.89 4.95 11.05
C ARG A 148 -5.40 4.65 11.01
N PHE A 149 -4.64 5.53 10.35
CA PHE A 149 -3.20 5.53 10.49
C PHE A 149 -2.83 6.05 11.88
N ASP A 150 -2.02 5.28 12.58
CA ASP A 150 -1.55 5.47 13.94
C ASP A 150 -0.02 5.30 13.91
N PRO A 151 0.73 6.41 13.87
CA PRO A 151 2.19 6.39 13.83
C PRO A 151 2.80 5.62 15.02
N LYS A 152 2.20 5.70 16.22
CA LYS A 152 2.73 5.04 17.41
C LYS A 152 2.59 3.52 17.30
N LYS A 153 1.46 3.04 16.79
CA LYS A 153 1.28 1.60 16.53
C LYS A 153 2.22 1.11 15.42
N CYS A 154 2.44 1.92 14.37
CA CYS A 154 3.40 1.61 13.32
C CYS A 154 4.83 1.47 13.88
N GLU A 155 5.28 2.44 14.67
CA GLU A 155 6.58 2.42 15.35
C GLU A 155 6.71 1.22 16.29
N ALA A 156 5.67 0.91 17.08
CA ALA A 156 5.69 -0.22 18.00
C ALA A 156 5.83 -1.56 17.26
N ILE A 157 5.06 -1.77 16.19
CA ILE A 157 5.16 -2.99 15.37
C ILE A 157 6.54 -3.08 14.70
N ASN A 158 7.04 -1.97 14.15
CA ASN A 158 8.37 -1.94 13.57
C ASN A 158 9.45 -2.30 14.60
N ALA A 159 9.35 -1.80 15.83
CA ALA A 159 10.28 -2.13 16.89
C ALA A 159 10.27 -3.63 17.23
N GLU A 160 9.10 -4.29 17.25
CA GLU A 160 9.04 -5.74 17.43
C GLU A 160 9.74 -6.48 16.28
N HIS A 161 9.50 -6.08 15.03
CA HIS A 161 10.19 -6.69 13.88
C HIS A 161 11.70 -6.46 13.91
N VAL A 162 12.17 -5.28 14.31
CA VAL A 162 13.60 -5.00 14.48
C VAL A 162 14.23 -5.92 15.52
N ARG A 163 13.53 -6.21 16.63
CA ARG A 163 14.02 -7.13 17.67
C ARG A 163 14.04 -8.59 17.25
N LEU A 164 13.29 -8.97 16.22
CA LEU A 164 13.27 -10.32 15.65
C LEU A 164 14.40 -10.55 14.65
N LEU A 165 15.12 -9.52 14.24
CA LEU A 165 16.25 -9.66 13.34
C LEU A 165 17.42 -10.35 14.03
N GLU A 166 18.07 -11.26 13.32
CA GLU A 166 19.37 -11.79 13.73
C GLU A 166 20.39 -10.65 13.82
N ALA A 167 21.31 -10.73 14.78
CA ALA A 167 22.25 -9.64 15.08
C ALA A 167 23.04 -9.18 13.84
N GLU A 168 23.45 -10.13 12.99
CA GLU A 168 24.16 -9.85 11.75
C GLU A 168 23.30 -9.08 10.74
N ASP A 169 22.04 -9.49 10.56
CA ASP A 169 21.10 -8.82 9.65
C ASP A 169 20.77 -7.42 10.16
N PHE A 170 20.45 -7.29 11.45
CA PHE A 170 20.23 -5.99 12.08
C PHE A 170 21.41 -5.03 11.84
N ARG A 171 22.65 -5.47 12.10
CA ARG A 171 23.85 -4.67 11.87
C ARG A 171 23.99 -4.27 10.40
N ASN A 172 23.81 -5.21 9.48
CA ASN A 172 23.94 -4.95 8.04
C ASN A 172 22.86 -3.99 7.50
N ARG A 173 21.68 -3.91 8.16
CA ARG A 173 20.63 -2.92 7.85
C ARG A 173 20.87 -1.57 8.55
N LEU A 174 21.46 -1.59 9.75
CA LEU A 174 21.77 -0.41 10.54
C LEU A 174 22.91 0.42 9.92
N VAL A 175 23.97 -0.23 9.42
CA VAL A 175 25.12 0.48 8.83
C VAL A 175 24.74 1.43 7.70
N PRO A 176 24.01 1.03 6.64
CA PRO A 176 23.60 1.97 5.60
C PRO A 176 22.68 3.09 6.14
N TYR A 177 21.89 2.81 7.16
CA TYR A 177 21.08 3.84 7.83
C TYR A 177 21.97 4.86 8.56
N LEU A 178 22.97 4.42 9.31
CA LEU A 178 23.94 5.30 9.99
C LEU A 178 24.85 6.03 9.00
N ALA A 179 25.14 5.43 7.85
CA ALA A 179 25.85 6.06 6.75
C ALA A 179 24.97 7.05 5.97
N ASP A 180 23.72 7.23 6.42
CA ASP A 180 22.77 8.20 5.91
C ASP A 180 22.55 8.05 4.39
N VAL A 181 22.40 6.82 3.89
CA VAL A 181 22.26 6.56 2.44
C VAL A 181 20.84 6.81 1.92
N TYR A 182 19.89 7.07 2.82
CA TYR A 182 18.48 7.27 2.48
C TYR A 182 18.14 8.75 2.56
N PRO A 183 18.01 9.47 1.43
CA PRO A 183 17.71 10.90 1.46
C PRO A 183 16.31 11.16 2.04
N ASP A 184 16.14 12.30 2.72
CA ASP A 184 14.82 12.73 3.17
C ASP A 184 13.95 13.12 1.95
N PRO A 185 12.89 12.36 1.62
CA PRO A 185 12.06 12.68 0.47
C PRO A 185 11.16 13.91 0.71
N ALA A 186 11.15 14.48 1.93
CA ALA A 186 10.44 15.71 2.26
C ALA A 186 11.31 16.97 2.11
N ASP A 187 12.64 16.82 1.99
CA ASP A 187 13.57 17.94 1.89
C ASP A 187 14.39 17.85 0.59
N PRO A 188 14.11 18.71 -0.41
CA PRO A 188 14.85 18.70 -1.68
C PRO A 188 16.30 19.18 -1.53
N ASP A 189 16.63 19.89 -0.44
CA ASP A 189 17.96 20.41 -0.15
C ASP A 189 18.71 19.53 0.88
N TRP A 190 18.18 18.34 1.17
CA TRP A 190 18.74 17.41 2.15
C TRP A 190 20.22 17.10 1.88
N GLN A 191 21.00 17.09 2.95
CA GLN A 191 22.42 16.75 2.93
C GLN A 191 22.69 15.60 3.90
N ALA A 192 23.45 14.62 3.44
CA ALA A 192 23.84 13.48 4.26
C ALA A 192 24.79 13.90 5.38
N HIS A 193 24.52 13.44 6.60
CA HIS A 193 25.36 13.61 7.78
C HIS A 193 25.70 12.24 8.37
N PRO A 194 26.53 11.44 7.69
CA PRO A 194 26.81 10.07 8.09
C PRO A 194 27.49 9.99 9.46
N LEU A 195 27.05 9.05 10.29
CA LEU A 195 27.65 8.70 11.58
C LEU A 195 28.72 7.62 11.47
N VAL A 196 28.85 6.99 10.30
CA VAL A 196 29.86 5.97 10.00
C VAL A 196 30.52 6.23 8.65
N SER A 197 31.73 5.71 8.46
CA SER A 197 32.59 6.00 7.31
C SER A 197 32.19 5.30 6.00
N ALA A 198 31.35 4.26 6.04
CA ALA A 198 30.96 3.48 4.87
C ALA A 198 29.53 2.93 4.98
N ALA A 199 28.93 2.59 3.83
CA ALA A 199 27.57 2.09 3.72
C ALA A 199 27.42 0.57 3.95
N SER A 200 28.54 -0.15 4.08
CA SER A 200 28.57 -1.59 4.34
C SER A 200 29.50 -1.90 5.51
N PHE A 201 29.14 -2.89 6.34
CA PHE A 201 29.90 -3.20 7.56
C PHE A 201 31.36 -3.57 7.26
N GLY A 202 31.63 -4.32 6.19
CA GLY A 202 32.97 -4.75 5.83
C GLY A 202 33.91 -3.63 5.36
N GLU A 203 33.35 -2.47 5.00
CA GLU A 203 34.10 -1.30 4.54
C GLU A 203 34.31 -0.26 5.65
N LEU A 204 33.72 -0.47 6.83
CA LEU A 204 33.90 0.41 7.98
C LEU A 204 35.33 0.37 8.51
N SER A 205 35.74 1.44 9.19
CA SER A 205 37.00 1.45 9.94
C SER A 205 37.00 0.37 11.02
N ALA A 206 38.18 -0.11 11.41
CA ALA A 206 38.31 -1.10 12.47
C ALA A 206 37.64 -0.68 13.79
N ARG A 207 37.66 0.63 14.10
CA ARG A 207 37.02 1.17 15.30
C ARG A 207 35.50 1.14 15.22
N GLU A 208 34.91 1.44 14.07
CA GLU A 208 33.46 1.39 13.88
C GLU A 208 32.97 -0.06 13.87
N GLN A 209 33.74 -0.98 13.29
CA GLN A 209 33.42 -2.41 13.35
C GLN A 209 33.39 -2.91 14.80
N GLU A 210 34.39 -2.55 15.62
CA GLU A 210 34.46 -2.89 17.05
C GLU A 210 33.26 -2.36 17.84
N VAL A 211 32.75 -1.16 17.53
CA VAL A 211 31.61 -0.55 18.22
C VAL A 211 30.27 -1.22 17.83
N LEU A 212 30.17 -1.74 16.62
CA LEU A 212 28.93 -2.31 16.05
C LEU A 212 28.88 -3.85 16.14
N THR A 213 29.81 -4.48 16.86
CA THR A 213 29.84 -5.91 17.20
C THR A 213 29.71 -6.12 18.69
#